data_AF-A0A0B6Z2D8-F1
#
_entry.id   AF-A0A0B6Z2D8-F1
#
_cell.length_a   1.000
_cell.length_b   1.000
_cell.length_c   1.000
_cell.angle_alpha   90.00
_cell.angle_beta   90.00
_cell.angle_gamma   90.00
#
_symmetry.space_group_name_H-M   'P 1'
#
loop_
_entity.id
_entity.type
_entity.pdbx_description
1 polymer ?
#
loop_
_entity_poly.entity_id
_entity_poly.type
_entity_poly.pdbx_seq_one_letter_code
_entity_poly.pdbx_strand_id
1 'polypeptide(L)'
;VVASFSSSTIQQSLSLEFGETVHIREEYWSNEKTVTWLRGCSFNNKSKKGIFPASYVHTKEFTVENEGPCEIVSPVEDAIVKEVSFVLREWNGQWKSLFVYRKSLFHTILLVMGELCKFRATIVSNTLTKEHAEEMKHQAVTMIDWGNGQLGMDLVPRVDYQQADPDSVSAVEMFRIHERSVRNCQGAYVEEEPDGIVTITEREKHQGEAIHHLLVSLYSFACSVGDNSEVLLSLYDSKDGKFISEKFVMYFTKDGQREGSDKNSSTI
;
A
#
# COMPACT_ATOMS: atom_id res chain seq x y z
N VAL A 1 10.91 -17.38 16.13
CA VAL A 1 11.11 -18.18 17.36
C VAL A 1 9.88 -19.05 17.58
N VAL A 2 10.06 -20.37 17.80
CA VAL A 2 8.96 -21.35 17.94
C VAL A 2 8.69 -21.76 19.40
N ALA A 3 9.54 -21.38 20.34
CA ALA A 3 9.35 -21.58 21.77
C ALA A 3 10.06 -20.47 22.55
N SER A 4 9.52 -20.06 23.70
CA SER A 4 10.19 -19.07 24.55
C SER A 4 11.42 -19.68 25.23
N PHE A 5 12.52 -18.93 25.30
CA PHE A 5 13.78 -19.35 25.91
C PHE A 5 14.23 -18.30 26.93
N SER A 6 14.64 -18.73 28.11
CA SER A 6 15.35 -17.87 29.06
C SER A 6 16.32 -18.73 29.85
N SER A 7 17.50 -18.19 30.13
CA SER A 7 18.52 -18.89 30.93
C SER A 7 19.15 -17.92 31.91
N SER A 8 19.13 -18.28 33.19
CA SER A 8 19.83 -17.56 34.26
C SER A 8 21.28 -18.05 34.44
N THR A 9 21.62 -19.21 33.88
CA THR A 9 22.93 -19.85 34.04
C THR A 9 23.90 -19.52 32.90
N ILE A 10 23.38 -19.23 31.70
CA ILE A 10 24.18 -18.91 30.53
C ILE A 10 24.34 -17.39 30.43
N GLN A 11 25.55 -16.89 30.75
CA GLN A 11 25.85 -15.47 30.87
C GLN A 11 25.58 -14.66 29.58
N GLN A 12 25.81 -15.26 28.41
CA GLN A 12 25.58 -14.61 27.10
C GLN A 12 24.28 -15.06 26.44
N SER A 13 23.32 -15.61 27.20
CA SER A 13 22.04 -16.04 26.61
C SER A 13 21.20 -14.84 26.15
N LEU A 14 20.56 -15.01 25.00
CA LEU A 14 19.53 -14.09 24.54
C LEU A 14 18.17 -14.71 24.89
N SER A 15 17.45 -14.08 25.81
CA SER A 15 16.06 -14.46 26.09
C SER A 15 15.23 -14.34 24.81
N LEU A 16 14.45 -15.38 24.51
CA LEU A 16 13.55 -15.42 23.38
C LEU A 16 12.08 -15.46 23.80
N GLU A 17 11.24 -14.71 23.11
CA GLU A 17 9.79 -14.77 23.20
C GLU A 17 9.19 -15.50 22.01
N PHE A 18 8.17 -16.34 22.27
CA PHE A 18 7.44 -17.03 21.22
C PHE A 18 6.94 -16.05 20.14
N GLY A 19 7.19 -16.40 18.87
CA GLY A 19 6.76 -15.58 17.73
C GLY A 19 7.65 -14.36 17.42
N GLU A 20 8.69 -14.08 18.21
CA GLU A 20 9.62 -13.01 17.83
C GLU A 20 10.51 -13.42 16.64
N THR A 21 11.01 -12.41 15.93
CA THR A 21 11.98 -12.59 14.85
C THR A 21 13.38 -12.25 15.37
N VAL A 22 14.34 -13.13 15.09
CA VAL A 22 15.75 -12.95 15.44
C VAL A 22 16.59 -12.94 14.17
N HIS A 23 17.66 -12.15 14.18
CA HIS A 23 18.68 -12.18 13.16
C HIS A 23 19.79 -13.12 13.63
N ILE A 24 20.02 -14.20 12.87
CA ILE A 24 21.07 -15.20 13.13
C ILE A 24 22.36 -14.73 12.44
N ARG A 25 23.48 -14.73 13.17
CA ARG A 25 24.79 -14.30 12.65
C ARG A 25 25.80 -15.45 12.57
N GLU A 26 25.77 -16.33 13.55
CA GLU A 26 26.72 -17.43 13.66
C GLU A 26 25.98 -18.69 14.11
N GLU A 27 26.46 -19.84 13.62
CA GLU A 27 25.97 -21.15 13.97
C GLU A 27 27.07 -21.94 14.67
N TYR A 28 26.70 -22.61 15.76
CA TYR A 28 27.61 -23.49 16.48
C TYR A 28 27.20 -24.96 16.28
N TRP A 29 28.14 -25.70 15.70
CA TRP A 29 27.97 -27.10 15.31
C TRP A 29 28.58 -28.01 16.37
N SER A 30 27.81 -28.97 16.89
CA SER A 30 28.33 -29.96 17.84
C SER A 30 29.04 -31.12 17.14
N ASN A 31 28.70 -31.37 15.88
CA ASN A 31 29.30 -32.34 14.97
C ASN A 31 29.07 -31.85 13.53
N GLU A 32 29.58 -32.57 12.52
CA GLU A 32 29.46 -32.19 11.10
C GLU A 32 28.01 -32.09 10.57
N LYS A 33 27.00 -32.51 11.34
CA LYS A 33 25.59 -32.61 10.88
C LYS A 33 24.59 -31.86 11.74
N THR A 34 24.98 -31.29 12.87
CA THR A 34 24.01 -30.77 13.86
C THR A 34 24.44 -29.43 14.43
N VAL A 35 23.65 -28.40 14.12
CA VAL A 35 23.68 -27.10 14.79
C VAL A 35 22.94 -27.22 16.12
N THR A 36 23.59 -26.80 17.19
CA THR A 36 23.01 -26.87 18.56
C THR A 36 22.70 -25.50 19.12
N TRP A 37 23.54 -24.52 18.81
CA TRP A 37 23.39 -23.14 19.27
C TRP A 37 23.52 -22.17 18.11
N LEU A 38 22.77 -21.09 18.21
CA LEU A 38 22.80 -19.97 17.30
C LEU A 38 23.21 -18.73 18.09
N ARG A 39 23.94 -17.82 17.44
CA ARG A 39 24.23 -16.49 17.99
C ARG A 39 23.59 -15.43 17.12
N GLY A 40 22.93 -14.47 17.76
CA GLY A 40 22.17 -13.46 17.05
C GLY A 40 21.70 -12.32 17.94
N CYS A 41 20.73 -11.58 17.44
CA CYS A 41 20.04 -10.51 18.17
C CYS A 41 18.56 -10.48 17.79
N SER A 42 17.72 -9.93 18.68
CA SER A 42 16.31 -9.70 18.35
C SER A 42 16.21 -8.65 17.24
N PHE A 43 15.26 -8.84 16.32
CA PHE A 43 15.03 -7.89 15.22
C PHE A 43 14.72 -6.47 15.74
N ASN A 44 13.99 -6.40 16.87
CA ASN A 44 13.62 -5.13 17.52
C ASN A 44 14.75 -4.53 18.37
N ASN A 45 15.79 -5.30 18.70
CA ASN A 45 16.92 -4.82 19.49
C ASN A 45 18.24 -5.44 19.01
N LYS A 46 18.83 -4.81 17.99
CA LYS A 46 20.10 -5.24 17.40
C LYS A 46 21.32 -5.02 18.30
N SER A 47 21.19 -4.21 19.36
CA SER A 47 22.29 -3.88 20.27
C SER A 47 22.63 -5.04 21.22
N LYS A 48 21.60 -5.79 21.64
CA LYS A 48 21.75 -6.94 22.54
C LYS A 48 21.98 -8.20 21.71
N LYS A 49 23.22 -8.70 21.74
CA LYS A 49 23.61 -9.96 21.12
C LYS A 49 23.70 -11.06 22.16
N GLY A 50 23.36 -12.28 21.78
CA GLY A 50 23.51 -13.44 22.64
C GLY A 50 23.26 -14.76 21.91
N ILE A 51 23.40 -15.85 22.64
CA ILE A 51 23.21 -17.21 22.15
C ILE A 51 21.85 -17.77 22.55
N PHE A 52 21.29 -18.62 21.69
CA PHE A 52 20.04 -19.32 21.92
C PHE A 52 20.07 -20.69 21.22
N PRO A 53 19.33 -21.70 21.70
CA PRO A 53 19.38 -23.03 21.12
C PRO A 53 18.74 -23.04 19.71
N ALA A 54 19.34 -23.79 18.79
CA ALA A 54 18.85 -23.89 17.42
C ALA A 54 17.43 -24.47 17.35
N SER A 55 17.08 -25.40 18.24
CA SER A 55 15.75 -26.02 18.30
C SER A 55 14.60 -25.07 18.65
N TYR A 56 14.89 -23.84 19.09
CA TYR A 56 13.90 -22.82 19.46
C TYR A 56 13.61 -21.87 18.30
N VAL A 57 14.28 -22.04 17.16
CA VAL A 57 14.18 -21.16 16.01
C VAL A 57 13.85 -21.97 14.76
N HIS A 58 12.88 -21.48 14.01
CA HIS A 58 12.61 -21.94 12.65
C HIS A 58 13.12 -20.87 11.69
N THR A 59 13.97 -21.26 10.76
CA THR A 59 14.48 -20.40 9.69
C THR A 59 13.44 -20.26 8.59
N LYS A 60 13.20 -19.04 8.15
CA LYS A 60 12.37 -18.74 6.97
C LYS A 60 13.26 -18.22 5.85
N GLU A 61 12.75 -18.25 4.62
CA GLU A 61 13.46 -17.70 3.46
C GLU A 61 13.73 -16.20 3.62
N PHE A 62 14.92 -15.78 3.20
CA PHE A 62 15.37 -14.40 3.29
C PHE A 62 16.25 -14.04 2.09
N THR A 63 16.30 -12.75 1.79
CA THR A 63 17.23 -12.14 0.85
C THR A 63 18.24 -11.29 1.61
N VAL A 64 19.43 -11.17 1.02
CA VAL A 64 20.51 -10.34 1.54
C VAL A 64 20.81 -9.27 0.49
N GLU A 65 20.67 -8.01 0.90
CA GLU A 65 21.08 -6.86 0.11
C GLU A 65 22.34 -6.24 0.72
N ASN A 66 23.19 -5.65 -0.12
CA ASN A 66 24.43 -4.95 0.28
C ASN A 66 25.39 -5.83 1.09
N GLU A 67 25.77 -6.99 0.56
CA GLU A 67 26.75 -7.90 1.18
C GLU A 67 28.01 -7.14 1.63
N GLY A 68 28.33 -7.23 2.93
CA GLY A 68 29.44 -6.50 3.55
C GLY A 68 29.05 -5.80 4.86
N PRO A 69 29.69 -4.67 5.21
CA PRO A 69 29.47 -3.99 6.49
C PRO A 69 28.04 -3.47 6.71
N CYS A 70 27.27 -3.30 5.63
CA CYS A 70 25.91 -2.75 5.61
C CYS A 70 24.88 -3.78 5.14
N GLU A 71 25.08 -5.05 5.49
CA GLU A 71 24.19 -6.14 5.11
C GLU A 71 22.74 -5.91 5.62
N ILE A 72 21.78 -5.99 4.69
CA ILE A 72 20.35 -5.89 4.98
C ILE A 72 19.72 -7.25 4.71
N VAL A 73 19.32 -7.92 5.79
CA VAL A 73 18.62 -9.20 5.74
C VAL A 73 17.11 -8.95 5.81
N SER A 74 16.40 -9.32 4.74
CA SER A 74 14.95 -9.14 4.60
C SER A 74 14.27 -10.48 4.38
N PRO A 75 13.15 -10.79 5.06
CA PRO A 75 12.41 -12.02 4.78
C PRO A 75 11.76 -11.97 3.40
N VAL A 76 11.72 -13.11 2.71
CA VAL A 76 10.96 -13.26 1.45
C VAL A 76 9.50 -13.46 1.80
N GLU A 77 8.80 -12.35 2.04
CA GLU A 77 7.38 -12.32 2.35
C GLU A 77 6.71 -11.23 1.52
N ASP A 78 5.42 -11.41 1.23
CA ASP A 78 4.62 -10.39 0.58
C ASP A 78 4.65 -9.08 1.38
N ALA A 79 4.83 -7.95 0.70
CA ALA A 79 4.96 -6.65 1.33
C ALA A 79 3.75 -6.33 2.24
N ILE A 80 2.54 -6.69 1.82
CA ILE A 80 1.32 -6.47 2.61
C ILE A 80 1.28 -7.37 3.85
N VAL A 81 1.74 -8.62 3.75
CA VAL A 81 1.83 -9.52 4.92
C VAL A 81 2.78 -8.95 5.97
N LYS A 82 3.91 -8.42 5.52
CA LYS A 82 4.89 -7.75 6.38
C LYS A 82 4.27 -6.50 7.00
N GLU A 83 3.63 -5.65 6.20
CA GLU A 83 2.98 -4.42 6.64
C GLU A 83 1.90 -4.67 7.69
N VAL A 84 0.96 -5.59 7.43
CA VAL A 84 -0.08 -5.98 8.39
C VAL A 84 0.55 -6.39 9.74
N SER A 85 1.66 -7.14 9.71
CA SER A 85 2.35 -7.58 10.93
C SER A 85 2.94 -6.41 11.73
N PHE A 86 3.43 -5.36 11.06
CA PHE A 86 3.94 -4.15 11.71
C PHE A 86 2.81 -3.29 12.25
N VAL A 87 1.81 -3.01 11.41
CA VAL A 87 0.65 -2.18 11.75
C VAL A 87 -0.07 -2.73 12.97
N LEU A 88 -0.33 -4.05 13.05
CA LEU A 88 -0.96 -4.67 14.21
C LEU A 88 -0.16 -4.49 15.51
N ARG A 89 1.18 -4.46 15.44
CA ARG A 89 2.05 -4.22 16.62
C ARG A 89 1.96 -2.77 17.08
N GLU A 90 1.95 -1.82 16.15
CA GLU A 90 1.82 -0.39 16.45
C GLU A 90 0.42 -0.08 16.99
N TRP A 91 -0.61 -0.60 16.32
CA TRP A 91 -2.02 -0.45 16.72
C TRP A 91 -2.27 -1.03 18.10
N ASN A 92 -1.63 -2.12 18.50
CA ASN A 92 -1.78 -2.67 19.85
C ASN A 92 -1.46 -1.65 20.95
N GLY A 93 -0.47 -0.76 20.72
CA GLY A 93 -0.17 0.34 21.64
C GLY A 93 -1.30 1.37 21.70
N GLN A 94 -1.75 1.84 20.54
CA GLN A 94 -2.83 2.83 20.44
C GLN A 94 -4.18 2.29 20.94
N TRP A 95 -4.51 1.05 20.60
CA TRP A 95 -5.72 0.35 21.01
C TRP A 95 -5.85 0.23 22.54
N LYS A 96 -4.75 -0.12 23.23
CA LYS A 96 -4.70 -0.10 24.71
C LYS A 96 -4.97 1.30 25.27
N SER A 97 -4.45 2.33 24.61
CA SER A 97 -4.72 3.73 24.97
C SER A 97 -6.21 4.07 24.84
N LEU A 98 -6.87 3.63 23.75
CA LEU A 98 -8.32 3.81 23.55
C LEU A 98 -9.13 3.23 24.71
N PHE A 99 -8.74 2.05 25.23
CA PHE A 99 -9.38 1.44 26.40
C PHE A 99 -9.26 2.32 27.64
N VAL A 100 -8.04 2.75 27.97
CA VAL A 100 -7.75 3.58 29.15
C VAL A 100 -8.55 4.88 29.10
N TYR A 101 -8.62 5.52 27.93
CA TYR A 101 -9.36 6.76 27.72
C TYR A 101 -10.84 6.57 27.37
N ARG A 102 -11.36 5.34 27.40
CA ARG A 102 -12.77 4.99 27.13
C ARG A 102 -13.31 5.57 25.82
N LYS A 103 -12.51 5.53 24.76
CA LYS A 103 -12.91 5.99 23.42
C LYS A 103 -13.83 4.96 22.76
N SER A 104 -14.88 5.41 22.08
CA SER A 104 -15.83 4.55 21.36
C SER A 104 -15.15 3.69 20.27
N LEU A 105 -14.05 4.19 19.71
CA LEU A 105 -13.26 3.54 18.67
C LEU A 105 -12.61 2.21 19.11
N PHE A 106 -12.52 1.94 20.42
CA PHE A 106 -11.85 0.76 20.97
C PHE A 106 -12.38 -0.56 20.38
N HIS A 107 -13.70 -0.71 20.26
CA HIS A 107 -14.31 -1.95 19.75
C HIS A 107 -14.08 -2.09 18.26
N THR A 108 -14.32 -1.03 17.50
CA THR A 108 -14.15 -1.03 16.04
C THR A 108 -12.72 -1.38 15.63
N ILE A 109 -11.71 -0.80 16.30
CA ILE A 109 -10.31 -1.12 16.01
C ILE A 109 -9.99 -2.58 16.34
N LEU A 110 -10.55 -3.15 17.41
CA LEU A 110 -10.38 -4.57 17.71
C LEU A 110 -10.91 -5.47 16.58
N LEU A 111 -12.07 -5.14 16.03
CA LEU A 111 -12.65 -5.88 14.91
C LEU A 111 -11.78 -5.76 13.66
N VAL A 112 -11.35 -4.55 13.29
CA VAL A 112 -10.45 -4.34 12.14
C VAL A 112 -9.12 -5.05 12.32
N MET A 113 -8.53 -5.04 13.53
CA MET A 113 -7.33 -5.84 13.82
C MET A 113 -7.58 -7.34 13.60
N GLY A 114 -8.76 -7.83 13.97
CA GLY A 114 -9.20 -9.22 13.73
C GLY A 114 -9.27 -9.56 12.25
N GLU A 115 -9.89 -8.70 11.44
CA GLU A 115 -9.98 -8.88 9.99
C GLU A 115 -8.60 -8.83 9.32
N LEU A 116 -7.74 -7.90 9.72
CA LEU A 116 -6.34 -7.85 9.24
C LEU A 116 -5.57 -9.14 9.58
N CYS A 117 -5.80 -9.73 10.76
CA CYS A 117 -5.22 -11.04 11.10
C CYS A 117 -5.71 -12.15 10.16
N LYS A 118 -7.00 -12.15 9.81
CA LYS A 118 -7.59 -13.11 8.87
C LYS A 118 -7.01 -12.92 7.47
N PHE A 119 -6.98 -11.70 6.94
CA PHE A 119 -6.37 -11.42 5.64
C PHE A 119 -4.92 -11.89 5.58
N ARG A 120 -4.12 -11.58 6.60
CA ARG A 120 -2.74 -12.06 6.67
C ARG A 120 -2.65 -13.59 6.62
N ALA A 121 -3.47 -14.30 7.39
CA ALA A 121 -3.46 -15.76 7.39
C ALA A 121 -3.81 -16.35 6.02
N THR A 122 -4.81 -15.76 5.34
CA THR A 122 -5.26 -16.22 4.02
C THR A 122 -4.29 -15.86 2.89
N ILE A 123 -3.64 -14.69 2.94
CA ILE A 123 -2.61 -14.34 1.93
C ILE A 123 -1.41 -15.28 2.07
N VAL A 124 -0.98 -15.56 3.31
CA VAL A 124 0.15 -16.46 3.59
C VAL A 124 -0.13 -17.91 3.21
N SER A 125 -1.39 -18.37 3.25
CA SER A 125 -1.72 -19.75 2.88
C SER A 125 -1.45 -20.07 1.42
N ASN A 126 -1.31 -19.06 0.55
CA ASN A 126 -1.07 -19.20 -0.89
C ASN A 126 -2.09 -20.13 -1.59
N THR A 127 -3.31 -20.22 -1.05
CA THR A 127 -4.38 -21.07 -1.59
C THR A 127 -5.29 -20.33 -2.57
N LEU A 128 -5.03 -19.05 -2.82
CA LEU A 128 -5.88 -18.18 -3.61
C LEU A 128 -5.39 -18.06 -5.05
N THR A 129 -6.32 -17.74 -5.95
CA THR A 129 -5.97 -17.25 -7.28
C THR A 129 -5.29 -15.88 -7.17
N LYS A 130 -4.52 -15.51 -8.19
CA LYS A 130 -3.82 -14.22 -8.23
C LYS A 130 -4.79 -13.03 -8.05
N GLU A 131 -5.92 -13.07 -8.75
CA GLU A 131 -6.96 -12.03 -8.70
C GLU A 131 -7.56 -11.89 -7.29
N HIS A 132 -7.96 -13.00 -6.65
CA HIS A 132 -8.46 -12.95 -5.26
C HIS A 132 -7.40 -12.47 -4.27
N ALA A 133 -6.14 -12.86 -4.46
CA ALA A 133 -5.05 -12.40 -3.60
C ALA A 133 -4.83 -10.88 -3.76
N GLU A 134 -4.93 -10.34 -4.97
CA GLU A 134 -4.85 -8.89 -5.23
C GLU A 134 -6.03 -8.14 -4.58
N GLU A 135 -7.26 -8.64 -4.73
CA GLU A 135 -8.44 -8.03 -4.12
C GLU A 135 -8.33 -7.97 -2.59
N MET A 136 -7.93 -9.07 -1.94
CA MET A 136 -7.74 -9.06 -0.49
C MET A 136 -6.59 -8.15 -0.04
N LYS A 137 -5.52 -8.02 -0.84
CA LYS A 137 -4.44 -7.06 -0.55
C LYS A 137 -4.97 -5.62 -0.59
N HIS A 138 -5.81 -5.30 -1.57
CA HIS A 138 -6.44 -3.98 -1.65
C HIS A 138 -7.31 -3.71 -0.42
N GLN A 139 -8.16 -4.67 -0.03
CA GLN A 139 -9.00 -4.56 1.17
C GLN A 139 -8.15 -4.38 2.45
N ALA A 140 -7.07 -5.15 2.60
CA ALA A 140 -6.17 -5.02 3.74
C ALA A 140 -5.51 -3.62 3.79
N VAL A 141 -5.09 -3.09 2.64
CA VAL A 141 -4.53 -1.73 2.52
C VAL A 141 -5.56 -0.67 2.91
N THR A 142 -6.78 -0.74 2.38
CA THR A 142 -7.85 0.20 2.74
C THR A 142 -8.16 0.17 4.24
N MET A 143 -8.15 -1.01 4.87
CA MET A 143 -8.31 -1.15 6.32
C MET A 143 -7.16 -0.53 7.12
N ILE A 144 -5.91 -0.75 6.68
CA ILE A 144 -4.71 -0.17 7.30
C ILE A 144 -4.78 1.35 7.23
N ASP A 145 -5.02 1.92 6.06
CA ASP A 145 -5.02 3.36 5.86
C ASP A 145 -6.16 4.01 6.64
N TRP A 146 -7.37 3.42 6.64
CA TRP A 146 -8.49 3.88 7.48
C TRP A 146 -8.13 3.86 8.97
N GLY A 147 -7.61 2.75 9.48
CA GLY A 147 -7.31 2.64 10.91
C GLY A 147 -6.15 3.54 11.34
N ASN A 148 -5.14 3.74 10.47
CA ASN A 148 -4.10 4.74 10.70
C ASN A 148 -4.70 6.15 10.83
N GLY A 149 -5.63 6.49 9.93
CA GLY A 149 -6.37 7.75 10.00
C GLY A 149 -7.17 7.92 11.29
N GLN A 150 -7.89 6.88 11.74
CA GLN A 150 -8.66 6.94 12.99
C GLN A 150 -7.79 7.00 14.25
N LEU A 151 -6.61 6.37 14.22
CA LEU A 151 -5.66 6.33 15.33
C LEU A 151 -4.71 7.55 15.34
N GLY A 152 -4.79 8.43 14.34
CA GLY A 152 -3.93 9.62 14.23
C GLY A 152 -2.47 9.28 13.94
N MET A 153 -2.23 8.21 13.17
CA MET A 153 -0.90 7.79 12.73
C MET A 153 -0.65 8.22 11.29
N ASP A 154 0.62 8.16 10.88
CA ASP A 154 1.04 8.55 9.54
C ASP A 154 0.43 7.63 8.48
N LEU A 155 -0.04 8.23 7.38
CA LEU A 155 -0.50 7.51 6.21
C LEU A 155 0.65 7.29 5.24
N VAL A 156 0.68 6.11 4.62
CA VAL A 156 1.63 5.79 3.56
C VAL A 156 1.01 6.24 2.22
N PRO A 157 1.65 7.12 1.44
CA PRO A 157 1.18 7.45 0.10
C PRO A 157 1.24 6.22 -0.80
N ARG A 158 0.15 5.93 -1.53
CA ARG A 158 0.04 4.72 -2.37
C ARG A 158 -0.40 5.01 -3.79
N VAL A 159 0.15 4.25 -4.73
CA VAL A 159 -0.30 4.15 -6.12
C VAL A 159 -0.70 2.69 -6.34
N ASP A 160 -1.94 2.47 -6.80
CA ASP A 160 -2.49 1.12 -6.99
C ASP A 160 -2.27 0.21 -5.76
N TYR A 161 -2.54 0.75 -4.57
CA TYR A 161 -2.40 0.08 -3.27
C TYR A 161 -0.97 -0.35 -2.88
N GLN A 162 0.02 -0.01 -3.70
CA GLN A 162 1.45 -0.17 -3.39
C GLN A 162 2.01 1.14 -2.85
N GLN A 163 2.99 1.06 -1.94
CA GLN A 163 3.70 2.24 -1.46
C GLN A 163 4.33 2.99 -2.64
N ALA A 164 4.08 4.30 -2.73
CA ALA A 164 4.65 5.14 -3.78
C ALA A 164 6.17 5.25 -3.60
N ASP A 165 6.93 4.98 -4.67
CA ASP A 165 8.39 5.08 -4.68
C ASP A 165 8.81 6.56 -4.84
N PRO A 166 9.48 7.16 -3.83
CA PRO A 166 9.92 8.55 -3.87
C PRO A 166 10.89 8.88 -5.02
N ASP A 167 11.65 7.91 -5.51
CA ASP A 167 12.61 8.12 -6.61
C ASP A 167 11.92 8.10 -7.98
N SER A 168 10.73 7.51 -8.05
CA SER A 168 9.92 7.42 -9.27
C SER A 168 8.92 8.57 -9.42
N VAL A 169 8.60 9.29 -8.34
CA VAL A 169 7.54 10.30 -8.29
C VAL A 169 8.09 11.68 -7.93
N SER A 170 7.69 12.73 -8.65
CA SER A 170 8.08 14.10 -8.29
C SER A 170 7.50 14.53 -6.93
N ALA A 171 8.17 15.45 -6.22
CA ALA A 171 7.69 15.94 -4.92
C ALA A 171 6.24 16.48 -4.96
N VAL A 172 5.85 17.13 -6.07
CA VAL A 172 4.48 17.64 -6.26
C VAL A 172 3.49 16.50 -6.44
N GLU A 173 3.84 15.49 -7.21
CA GLU A 173 2.96 14.34 -7.42
C GLU A 173 2.84 13.49 -6.14
N MET A 174 3.92 13.31 -5.39
CA MET A 174 3.90 12.64 -4.08
C MET A 174 2.96 13.36 -3.10
N PHE A 175 2.98 14.70 -3.10
CA PHE A 175 2.03 15.49 -2.31
C PHE A 175 0.58 15.25 -2.75
N ARG A 176 0.30 15.22 -4.06
CA ARG A 176 -1.05 14.95 -4.59
C ARG A 176 -1.55 13.54 -4.24
N ILE A 177 -0.67 12.54 -4.31
CA ILE A 177 -0.96 11.16 -3.89
C ILE A 177 -1.33 11.16 -2.41
N HIS A 178 -0.51 11.79 -1.56
CA HIS A 178 -0.80 11.91 -0.13
C HIS A 178 -2.15 12.61 0.14
N GLU A 179 -2.43 13.74 -0.52
CA GLU A 179 -3.73 14.42 -0.40
C GLU A 179 -4.91 13.54 -0.83
N ARG A 180 -4.72 12.65 -1.81
CA ARG A 180 -5.73 11.67 -2.21
C ARG A 180 -5.92 10.61 -1.12
N SER A 181 -4.85 10.03 -0.60
CA SER A 181 -4.90 9.05 0.49
C SER A 181 -5.62 9.61 1.72
N VAL A 182 -5.31 10.85 2.14
CA VAL A 182 -5.98 11.52 3.26
C VAL A 182 -7.47 11.70 2.99
N ARG A 183 -7.85 12.14 1.78
CA ARG A 183 -9.26 12.31 1.41
C ARG A 183 -10.03 10.98 1.39
N ASN A 184 -9.42 9.92 0.86
CA ASN A 184 -10.03 8.58 0.85
C ASN A 184 -10.27 8.09 2.28
N CYS A 185 -9.29 8.26 3.18
CA CYS A 185 -9.43 7.91 4.59
C CYS A 185 -10.56 8.68 5.29
N GLN A 186 -10.72 9.98 5.01
CA GLN A 186 -11.80 10.80 5.60
C GLN A 186 -13.19 10.43 5.08
N GLY A 187 -13.28 9.92 3.84
CA GLY A 187 -14.52 9.49 3.21
C GLY A 187 -14.94 8.07 3.58
N ALA A 188 -13.99 7.22 3.97
CA ALA A 188 -14.24 5.82 4.29
C ALA A 188 -15.05 5.65 5.59
N TYR A 189 -15.91 4.63 5.61
CA TYR A 189 -16.74 4.28 6.74
C TYR A 189 -16.71 2.78 6.99
N VAL A 190 -17.11 2.41 8.21
CA VAL A 190 -17.10 1.04 8.69
C VAL A 190 -18.51 0.49 8.53
N GLU A 191 -18.61 -0.66 7.87
CA GLU A 191 -19.82 -1.48 7.87
C GLU A 191 -19.54 -2.71 8.74
N GLU A 192 -20.35 -2.89 9.77
CA GLU A 192 -20.29 -4.05 10.65
C GLU A 192 -21.45 -4.98 10.29
N GLU A 193 -21.11 -6.17 9.81
CA GLU A 193 -22.07 -7.22 9.52
C GLU A 193 -22.54 -7.92 10.80
N PRO A 194 -23.73 -8.53 10.83
CA PRO A 194 -24.29 -9.19 12.03
C PRO A 194 -23.39 -10.26 12.67
N ASP A 195 -22.51 -10.86 11.87
CA ASP A 195 -21.58 -11.91 12.30
C ASP A 195 -20.26 -11.35 12.88
N GLY A 196 -20.17 -10.02 13.07
CA GLY A 196 -18.98 -9.33 13.58
C GLY A 196 -17.85 -9.19 12.55
N ILE A 197 -18.16 -9.40 11.27
CA ILE A 197 -17.26 -9.11 10.15
C ILE A 197 -17.32 -7.61 9.89
N VAL A 198 -16.16 -6.99 9.70
CA VAL A 198 -16.06 -5.57 9.42
C VAL A 198 -15.48 -5.35 8.04
N THR A 199 -16.15 -4.54 7.24
CA THR A 199 -15.63 -4.03 5.97
C THR A 199 -15.40 -2.52 6.08
N ILE A 200 -14.33 -2.06 5.45
CA ILE A 200 -14.07 -0.63 5.27
C ILE A 200 -14.43 -0.31 3.84
N THR A 201 -15.54 0.40 3.70
CA THR A 201 -16.01 0.87 2.40
C THR A 201 -15.53 2.30 2.24
N GLU A 202 -14.63 2.52 1.30
CA GLU A 202 -14.35 3.88 0.85
C GLU A 202 -15.68 4.43 0.34
N ARG A 203 -16.11 5.61 0.78
CA ARG A 203 -17.19 6.27 0.06
C ARG A 203 -16.69 6.43 -1.36
N GLU A 204 -17.23 5.60 -2.26
CA GLU A 204 -17.27 5.96 -3.65
C GLU A 204 -17.82 7.36 -3.65
N LYS A 205 -16.97 8.31 -4.05
CA LYS A 205 -17.52 9.52 -4.60
C LYS A 205 -18.22 9.08 -5.89
N HIS A 206 -19.45 8.62 -5.75
CA HIS A 206 -20.55 9.25 -6.41
C HIS A 206 -20.77 10.69 -5.82
N GLN A 207 -19.72 11.49 -5.63
CA GLN A 207 -19.75 12.71 -6.44
C GLN A 207 -19.64 12.15 -7.83
N GLY A 208 -20.77 11.79 -8.45
CA GLY A 208 -20.77 11.33 -9.83
C GLY A 208 -19.83 12.28 -10.52
N GLU A 209 -18.78 11.75 -11.16
CA GLU A 209 -17.97 12.56 -12.06
C GLU A 209 -19.00 13.41 -12.77
N ALA A 210 -19.04 14.70 -12.45
CA ALA A 210 -20.15 15.49 -12.92
C ALA A 210 -19.96 15.38 -14.43
N ILE A 211 -20.89 14.68 -15.10
CA ILE A 211 -20.72 14.37 -16.50
C ILE A 211 -20.90 15.74 -17.17
N HIS A 212 -19.77 16.39 -17.35
CA HIS A 212 -19.70 17.72 -17.90
C HIS A 212 -19.69 17.52 -19.40
N HIS A 213 -20.88 17.63 -20.00
CA HIS A 213 -20.97 17.68 -21.44
C HIS A 213 -20.41 19.03 -21.90
N LEU A 214 -19.27 19.00 -22.59
CA LEU A 214 -18.67 20.17 -23.21
C LEU A 214 -18.94 20.10 -24.71
N LEU A 215 -19.83 20.97 -25.20
CA LEU A 215 -20.05 21.15 -26.63
C LEU A 215 -19.21 22.32 -27.13
N VAL A 216 -18.23 22.05 -27.98
CA VAL A 216 -17.42 23.07 -28.65
C VAL A 216 -17.85 23.18 -30.10
N SER A 217 -18.36 24.35 -30.49
CA SER A 217 -18.74 24.65 -31.88
C SER A 217 -17.84 25.72 -32.47
N LEU A 218 -16.96 25.32 -33.38
CA LEU A 218 -16.13 26.24 -34.16
C LEU A 218 -16.83 26.54 -35.50
N TYR A 219 -17.24 27.79 -35.69
CA TYR A 219 -18.05 28.22 -36.85
C TYR A 219 -17.22 28.78 -38.01
N SER A 220 -16.15 29.51 -37.69
CA SER A 220 -15.27 30.09 -38.69
C SER A 220 -13.85 30.13 -38.16
N PHE A 221 -12.90 29.91 -39.05
CA PHE A 221 -11.48 30.00 -38.76
C PHE A 221 -10.83 30.76 -39.91
N ALA A 222 -10.45 32.01 -39.67
CA ALA A 222 -9.78 32.84 -40.65
C ALA A 222 -8.28 32.82 -40.38
N CYS A 223 -7.53 32.21 -41.29
CA CYS A 223 -6.07 32.18 -41.24
C CYS A 223 -5.55 32.73 -42.56
N SER A 224 -4.69 33.74 -42.52
CA SER A 224 -4.16 34.46 -43.69
C SER A 224 -3.11 33.67 -44.47
N VAL A 225 -3.18 32.33 -44.42
CA VAL A 225 -2.21 31.41 -45.02
C VAL A 225 -2.50 31.19 -46.51
N GLY A 226 -3.67 31.58 -47.00
CA GLY A 226 -4.04 31.48 -48.43
C GLY A 226 -4.34 30.05 -48.90
N ASP A 227 -4.12 29.06 -48.02
CA ASP A 227 -4.34 27.64 -48.25
C ASP A 227 -5.47 27.08 -47.39
N ASN A 228 -6.01 25.93 -47.82
CA ASN A 228 -6.89 25.13 -46.99
C ASN A 228 -6.15 24.70 -45.72
N SER A 229 -6.85 24.71 -44.59
CA SER A 229 -6.27 24.53 -43.26
C SER A 229 -6.93 23.39 -42.49
N GLU A 230 -6.11 22.67 -41.72
CA GLU A 230 -6.53 21.68 -40.74
C GLU A 230 -6.42 22.28 -39.33
N VAL A 231 -7.51 22.24 -38.56
CA VAL A 231 -7.56 22.70 -37.18
C VAL A 231 -7.76 21.50 -36.26
N LEU A 232 -6.81 21.27 -35.37
CA LEU A 232 -6.87 20.21 -34.37
C LEU A 232 -7.29 20.79 -33.01
N LEU A 233 -8.30 20.19 -32.39
CA LEU A 233 -8.81 20.57 -31.08
C LEU A 233 -8.72 19.40 -30.11
N SER A 234 -8.10 19.64 -28.95
CA SER A 234 -8.03 18.69 -27.84
C SER A 234 -8.12 19.42 -26.51
N LEU A 235 -8.68 18.75 -25.51
CA LEU A 235 -8.66 19.19 -24.13
C LEU A 235 -7.31 18.86 -23.50
N TYR A 236 -6.69 19.86 -22.88
CA TYR A 236 -5.41 19.75 -22.22
C TYR A 236 -5.58 20.07 -20.73
N ASP A 237 -5.15 19.14 -19.88
CA ASP A 237 -5.07 19.39 -18.45
C ASP A 237 -3.75 20.08 -18.12
N SER A 238 -3.83 21.38 -17.82
CA SER A 238 -2.67 22.18 -17.41
C SER A 238 -2.04 21.73 -16.08
N LYS A 239 -2.79 21.06 -15.20
CA LYS A 239 -2.28 20.59 -13.91
C LYS A 239 -1.48 19.32 -14.04
N ASP A 240 -1.89 18.43 -14.94
CA ASP A 240 -1.29 17.12 -15.17
C ASP A 240 -0.40 17.07 -16.42
N GLY A 241 -0.34 18.18 -17.16
CA GLY A 241 0.54 18.35 -18.30
C GLY A 241 0.20 17.46 -19.51
N LYS A 242 -1.01 16.88 -19.55
CA LYS A 242 -1.41 15.86 -20.54
C LYS A 242 -2.71 16.22 -21.25
N PHE A 243 -2.88 15.70 -22.47
CA PHE A 243 -4.16 15.76 -23.17
C PHE A 243 -5.13 14.74 -22.57
N ILE A 244 -6.36 15.17 -22.32
CA ILE A 244 -7.43 14.35 -21.72
C ILE A 244 -8.51 13.97 -22.74
N SER A 245 -8.44 14.52 -23.96
CA SER A 245 -9.29 14.10 -25.08
C SER A 245 -8.45 13.66 -26.27
N GLU A 246 -9.09 12.95 -27.19
CA GLU A 246 -8.57 12.75 -28.54
C GLU A 246 -8.43 14.08 -29.31
N LYS A 247 -7.83 14.00 -30.50
CA LYS A 247 -7.68 15.14 -31.42
C LYS A 247 -8.85 15.18 -32.39
N PHE A 248 -9.69 16.20 -32.25
CA PHE A 248 -10.75 16.48 -33.20
C PHE A 248 -10.23 17.35 -34.34
N VAL A 249 -10.30 16.81 -35.55
CA VAL A 249 -9.81 17.46 -36.76
C VAL A 249 -10.97 18.15 -37.47
N MET A 250 -10.76 19.41 -37.87
CA MET A 250 -11.70 20.21 -38.67
C MET A 250 -10.99 20.80 -39.88
N TYR A 251 -11.66 20.78 -41.02
CA TYR A 251 -11.11 21.29 -42.29
C TYR A 251 -11.77 22.62 -42.66
N PHE A 252 -10.95 23.59 -43.04
CA PHE A 252 -11.37 24.91 -43.47
C PHE A 252 -10.79 25.23 -44.84
N THR A 253 -11.60 25.86 -45.69
CA THR A 253 -11.14 26.39 -46.97
C THR A 253 -10.22 27.59 -46.75
N LYS A 254 -9.44 27.95 -47.77
CA LYS A 254 -8.69 29.21 -47.83
C LYS A 254 -9.54 30.47 -47.53
N ASP A 255 -10.86 30.40 -47.75
CA ASP A 255 -11.81 31.49 -47.49
C ASP A 255 -12.36 31.46 -46.03
N GLY A 256 -11.83 30.55 -45.19
CA GLY A 256 -12.18 30.40 -43.78
C GLY A 256 -13.53 29.72 -43.52
N GLN A 257 -14.14 29.11 -44.55
CA GLN A 257 -15.38 28.37 -44.44
C GLN A 257 -15.12 26.92 -44.05
N ARG A 258 -15.95 26.39 -43.15
CA ARG A 258 -15.87 24.98 -42.74
C ARG A 258 -16.27 24.09 -43.90
N GLU A 259 -15.38 23.17 -44.28
CA GLU A 259 -15.74 22.11 -45.23
C GLU A 259 -16.72 21.15 -44.51
N GLY A 260 -17.85 20.85 -45.16
CA GLY A 260 -19.02 20.20 -44.55
C GLY A 260 -18.70 18.95 -43.74
N SER A 261 -19.40 18.79 -42.61
CA SER A 261 -19.27 17.66 -41.70
C SER A 261 -19.82 16.38 -42.33
N ASP A 262 -18.99 15.32 -42.40
CA ASP A 262 -19.45 13.94 -42.27
C ASP A 262 -18.27 13.01 -41.96
N LYS A 263 -18.29 12.39 -40.76
CA LYS A 263 -18.06 10.95 -40.52
C LYS A 263 -17.88 10.50 -39.06
N ASN A 264 -17.90 11.40 -38.06
CA ASN A 264 -17.85 10.97 -36.65
C ASN A 264 -19.06 11.46 -35.84
N SER A 265 -20.28 11.24 -36.33
CA SER A 265 -21.45 11.12 -35.47
C SER A 265 -21.44 9.77 -34.78
N SER A 266 -20.44 9.55 -33.92
CA SER A 266 -20.45 8.48 -32.93
C SER A 266 -21.05 9.09 -31.67
N THR A 267 -22.35 8.92 -31.50
CA THR A 267 -22.99 9.04 -30.19
C THR A 267 -22.27 8.09 -29.24
N ILE A 268 -21.65 8.62 -28.19
CA ILE A 268 -21.35 7.91 -26.94
C ILE A 268 -22.18 8.58 -25.86
#